data_AF-A0A6B3E9I6-F1
#
_entry.id   AF-A0A6B3E9I6-F1
#
_cell.length_a   1.000
_cell.length_b   1.000
_cell.length_c   1.000
_cell.angle_alpha   90.00
_cell.angle_beta   90.00
_cell.angle_gamma   90.00
#
_symmetry.space_group_name_H-M   'P 1'
#
loop_
_entity.id
_entity.type
_entity.pdbx_description
1 polymer ?
#
loop_
_entity_poly.entity_id
_entity_poly.type
_entity_poly.pdbx_seq_one_letter_code
_entity_poly.pdbx_strand_id
1 'polypeptide(L)'
;LGYHPRASARTLRAGRTRVIALAVPRAAGLQRSVDGRFAIDVSDAANLLGYDLLLSTSQDKAEGVRRVALSGLADAAVLMAVDMEDSRIDVVRELAFPAALIGRPADEAALPWTDLDWEAAA
;
A
#
# COMPACT_ATOMS: atom_id res chain seq x y z
N LEU A 1 -16.25 -22.35 22.27
CA LEU A 1 -16.93 -21.99 21.02
C LEU A 1 -16.10 -20.90 20.33
N GLY A 2 -15.07 -21.29 19.57
CA GLY A 2 -14.13 -20.38 18.89
C GLY A 2 -14.69 -19.82 17.59
N TYR A 3 -15.90 -19.27 17.62
CA TYR A 3 -16.49 -18.62 16.45
C TYR A 3 -15.82 -17.27 16.22
N HIS A 4 -14.91 -17.23 15.25
CA HIS A 4 -14.42 -15.97 14.69
C HIS A 4 -15.38 -15.55 13.57
N PRO A 5 -16.11 -14.42 13.72
CA PRO A 5 -16.96 -13.91 12.65
C PRO A 5 -16.10 -13.68 11.41
N ARG A 6 -16.51 -14.26 10.27
CA ARG A 6 -15.82 -14.08 8.99
C ARG A 6 -15.69 -12.58 8.71
N ALA A 7 -14.48 -12.10 8.44
CA ALA A 7 -14.20 -10.69 8.17
C ALA A 7 -15.14 -10.11 7.10
N SER A 8 -15.51 -10.92 6.10
CA SER A 8 -16.50 -10.59 5.06
C SER A 8 -17.86 -10.12 5.60
N ALA A 9 -18.36 -10.70 6.69
CA ALA A 9 -19.65 -10.31 7.27
C ALA A 9 -19.58 -9.00 8.09
N ARG A 10 -18.37 -8.60 8.52
CA ARG A 10 -18.13 -7.33 9.23
C ARG A 10 -18.05 -6.15 8.26
N THR A 11 -17.47 -6.36 7.08
CA THR A 11 -17.31 -5.33 6.04
C THR A 11 -18.67 -4.79 5.55
N LEU A 12 -19.67 -5.66 5.38
CA LEU A 12 -21.01 -5.27 4.92
C LEU A 12 -21.78 -4.35 5.89
N ARG A 13 -21.42 -4.35 7.18
CA ARG A 13 -22.14 -3.56 8.21
C ARG A 13 -21.37 -2.32 8.68
N ALA A 14 -20.05 -2.27 8.44
CA ALA A 14 -19.18 -1.18 8.88
C ALA A 14 -18.63 -0.31 7.73
N GLY A 15 -18.74 -0.75 6.47
CA GLY A 15 -18.23 -0.01 5.31
C GLY A 15 -16.71 0.12 5.25
N ARG A 16 -15.97 -0.54 6.15
CA ARG A 16 -14.51 -0.55 6.23
C ARG A 16 -14.00 -1.97 6.47
N THR A 17 -13.00 -2.36 5.69
CA THR A 17 -12.29 -3.64 5.76
C THR A 17 -11.26 -3.67 6.88
N ARG A 18 -10.77 -2.50 7.32
CA ARG A 18 -9.57 -2.35 8.18
C ARG A 18 -8.34 -3.02 7.57
N VAL A 19 -8.23 -2.99 6.26
CA VAL A 19 -7.09 -3.52 5.53
C VAL A 19 -6.44 -2.39 4.73
N ILE A 20 -5.12 -2.28 4.80
CA ILE A 20 -4.32 -1.42 3.91
C ILE A 20 -3.57 -2.33 2.95
N ALA A 21 -3.65 -2.03 1.66
CA ALA A 21 -2.85 -2.73 0.67
C ALA A 21 -1.45 -2.12 0.57
N LEU A 22 -0.42 -2.96 0.51
CA LEU A 22 0.95 -2.54 0.28
C LEU A 22 1.40 -3.04 -1.09
N ALA A 23 1.66 -2.12 -2.02
CA ALA A 23 2.17 -2.43 -3.35
C ALA A 23 3.70 -2.43 -3.33
N VAL A 24 4.28 -3.60 -3.06
CA VAL A 24 5.73 -3.82 -2.94
C VAL A 24 6.36 -3.92 -4.33
N PRO A 25 7.52 -3.28 -4.59
CA PRO A 25 8.24 -3.45 -5.84
C PRO A 25 8.60 -4.92 -6.11
N ARG A 26 8.45 -5.35 -7.37
CA ARG A 26 8.86 -6.70 -7.81
C ARG A 26 10.19 -6.73 -8.56
N ALA A 27 10.90 -5.60 -8.64
CA ALA A 27 12.16 -5.53 -9.39
C ALA A 27 13.22 -6.46 -8.79
N ALA A 28 13.85 -7.26 -9.64
CA ALA A 28 15.06 -7.98 -9.27
C ALA A 28 16.23 -6.98 -9.20
N GLY A 29 16.70 -6.68 -7.99
CA GLY A 29 17.78 -5.71 -7.75
C GLY A 29 18.39 -5.82 -6.34
N LEU A 30 19.44 -5.05 -6.09
CA LEU A 30 20.37 -5.13 -4.95
C LEU A 30 19.77 -4.83 -3.56
N GLN A 31 18.55 -4.29 -3.47
CA GLN A 31 17.96 -3.78 -2.22
C GLN A 31 16.75 -4.57 -1.66
N ARG A 32 16.63 -5.86 -1.96
CA ARG A 32 15.56 -6.72 -1.39
C ARG A 32 15.49 -6.69 0.14
N SER A 33 16.60 -6.42 0.83
CA SER A 33 16.64 -6.26 2.28
C SER A 33 15.92 -4.99 2.77
N VAL A 34 15.99 -3.90 2.00
CA VAL A 34 15.36 -2.62 2.35
C VAL A 34 13.84 -2.70 2.12
N ASP A 35 13.40 -3.34 1.03
CA ASP A 35 11.98 -3.56 0.74
C ASP A 35 11.29 -4.36 1.86
N GLY A 36 11.96 -5.41 2.36
CA GLY A 36 11.46 -6.22 3.46
C GLY A 36 11.33 -5.42 4.76
N ARG A 37 12.27 -4.51 5.03
CA ARG A 37 12.21 -3.65 6.22
C ARG A 37 11.05 -2.67 6.15
N PHE A 38 10.84 -2.01 5.03
CA PHE A 38 9.67 -1.15 4.85
C PHE A 38 8.35 -1.91 5.03
N ALA A 39 8.25 -3.13 4.50
CA ALA A 39 7.04 -3.94 4.69
C ALA A 39 6.77 -4.24 6.18
N ILE A 40 7.83 -4.49 6.97
CA ILE A 40 7.73 -4.66 8.42
C ILE A 40 7.33 -3.34 9.10
N ASP A 41 8.03 -2.24 8.82
CA ASP A 41 7.77 -0.95 9.46
C ASP A 41 6.34 -0.45 9.18
N VAL A 42 5.85 -0.63 7.94
CA VAL A 42 4.46 -0.35 7.56
C VAL A 42 3.50 -1.31 8.27
N SER A 43 3.87 -2.59 8.44
CA SER A 43 3.05 -3.56 9.18
C SER A 43 2.89 -3.16 10.64
N ASP A 44 3.97 -2.74 11.28
CA ASP A 44 3.95 -2.31 12.68
C ASP A 44 3.11 -1.04 12.84
N ALA A 45 3.26 -0.06 11.95
CA ALA A 45 2.45 1.16 11.95
C ALA A 45 0.96 0.86 11.71
N ALA A 46 0.64 -0.01 10.75
CA ALA A 46 -0.74 -0.43 10.48
C ALA A 46 -1.35 -1.14 11.70
N ASN A 47 -0.59 -2.04 12.33
CA ASN A 47 -1.03 -2.78 13.50
C ASN A 47 -1.35 -1.87 14.69
N LEU A 48 -0.51 -0.86 14.95
CA LEU A 48 -0.75 0.16 15.98
C LEU A 48 -2.07 0.92 15.78
N LEU A 49 -2.50 1.05 14.53
CA LEU A 49 -3.75 1.70 14.13
C LEU A 49 -4.93 0.71 14.00
N GLY A 50 -4.72 -0.58 14.24
CA GLY A 50 -5.74 -1.63 14.14
C GLY A 50 -6.10 -2.02 12.71
N TYR A 51 -5.16 -1.87 11.77
CA TYR A 51 -5.27 -2.30 10.39
C TYR A 51 -4.45 -3.57 10.12
N ASP A 52 -4.98 -4.46 9.29
CA ASP A 52 -4.26 -5.56 8.68
C ASP A 52 -3.60 -5.11 7.36
N LEU A 53 -2.52 -5.78 6.95
CA LEU A 53 -1.88 -5.54 5.65
C LEU A 53 -2.20 -6.61 4.62
N LEU A 54 -2.47 -6.16 3.40
CA LEU A 54 -2.57 -7.00 2.20
C LEU A 54 -1.40 -6.70 1.26
N LEU A 55 -0.54 -7.68 1.02
CA LEU A 55 0.57 -7.53 0.09
C LEU A 55 0.09 -7.70 -1.37
N SER A 56 0.18 -6.63 -2.16
CA SER A 56 -0.08 -6.69 -3.60
C SER A 56 1.22 -7.03 -4.34
N THR A 57 1.24 -8.22 -4.94
CA THR A 57 2.41 -8.77 -5.65
C THR A 57 2.18 -8.86 -7.15
N SER A 58 1.36 -7.97 -7.72
CA SER A 58 1.14 -7.90 -9.17
C SER A 58 2.43 -7.58 -9.91
N GLN A 59 2.65 -8.20 -11.07
CA GLN A 59 3.75 -7.86 -11.98
C GLN A 59 3.47 -6.56 -12.73
N ASP A 60 2.20 -6.37 -13.11
CA ASP A 60 1.70 -5.07 -13.56
C ASP A 60 1.34 -4.24 -12.32
N LYS A 61 2.16 -3.21 -12.07
CA LYS A 61 2.02 -2.30 -10.94
C LYS A 61 0.64 -1.62 -10.92
N ALA A 62 0.19 -1.08 -12.05
CA ALA A 62 -1.04 -0.30 -12.16
C ALA A 62 -2.28 -1.19 -12.03
N GLU A 63 -2.32 -2.32 -12.74
CA GLU A 63 -3.43 -3.26 -12.67
C GLU A 63 -3.55 -3.90 -11.28
N GLY A 64 -2.43 -4.14 -10.61
CA GLY A 64 -2.41 -4.62 -9.23
C GLY A 64 -3.15 -3.68 -8.28
N VAL A 65 -2.90 -2.37 -8.42
CA VAL A 65 -3.55 -1.33 -7.61
C VAL A 65 -5.01 -1.15 -8.01
N ARG A 66 -5.32 -1.11 -9.32
CA ARG A 66 -6.70 -1.03 -9.85
C ARG A 66 -7.57 -2.15 -9.29
N ARG A 67 -7.08 -3.39 -9.32
CA ARG A 67 -7.79 -4.56 -8.78
C ARG A 67 -8.09 -4.39 -7.29
N VAL A 68 -7.10 -3.97 -6.49
CA VAL A 68 -7.30 -3.75 -5.05
C VAL A 68 -8.38 -2.71 -4.81
N ALA A 69 -8.27 -1.55 -5.44
CA ALA A 69 -9.22 -0.45 -5.30
C ALA A 69 -10.67 -0.86 -5.64
N LEU A 70 -10.86 -1.70 -6.67
CA LEU A 70 -12.18 -2.16 -7.09
C LEU A 70 -12.70 -3.39 -6.33
N SER A 71 -11.83 -4.13 -5.63
CA SER A 71 -12.19 -5.41 -5.02
C SER A 71 -12.92 -5.32 -3.68
N GLY A 72 -12.87 -4.16 -3.02
CA GLY A 72 -13.34 -4.01 -1.65
C GLY A 72 -12.53 -4.84 -0.63
N LEU A 73 -11.30 -5.25 -0.98
CA LEU A 73 -10.39 -5.98 -0.08
C LEU A 73 -9.58 -5.08 0.84
N ALA A 74 -9.43 -3.80 0.50
CA ALA A 74 -8.67 -2.83 1.28
C ALA A 74 -9.36 -1.46 1.27
N ASP A 75 -9.15 -0.69 2.33
CA ASP A 75 -9.68 0.66 2.49
C ASP A 75 -8.76 1.73 1.87
N ALA A 76 -7.47 1.42 1.73
CA ALA A 76 -6.45 2.31 1.19
C ALA A 76 -5.24 1.53 0.65
N ALA A 77 -4.31 2.21 -0.04
CA ALA A 77 -3.03 1.65 -0.48
C ALA A 77 -1.81 2.47 -0.03
N VAL A 78 -0.70 1.78 0.20
CA VAL A 78 0.64 2.36 0.27
C VAL A 78 1.43 1.86 -0.94
N LEU A 79 1.99 2.78 -1.73
CA LEU A 79 2.73 2.47 -2.95
C LEU A 79 4.23 2.65 -2.70
N MET A 80 4.99 1.56 -2.76
CA MET A 80 6.45 1.60 -2.58
C MET A 80 7.19 1.73 -3.92
N ALA A 81 8.41 2.28 -3.85
CA ALA A 81 9.34 2.43 -4.97
C ALA A 81 8.64 3.08 -6.17
N VAL A 82 8.17 4.30 -5.93
CA VAL A 82 7.44 5.12 -6.88
C VAL A 82 8.41 5.65 -7.93
N ASP A 83 8.07 5.44 -9.20
CA ASP A 83 8.83 6.00 -10.32
C ASP A 83 8.50 7.50 -10.48
N MET A 84 9.35 8.30 -11.15
CA MET A 84 9.06 9.74 -11.37
C MET A 84 7.70 9.94 -12.06
N GLU A 85 7.42 9.09 -13.05
CA GLU A 85 6.12 8.99 -13.72
C GLU A 85 5.51 7.62 -13.39
N ASP A 86 4.84 7.53 -12.24
CA ASP A 86 4.25 6.29 -11.78
C ASP A 86 2.74 6.21 -12.08
N SER A 87 2.38 5.35 -13.03
CA SER A 87 0.99 5.14 -13.46
C SER A 87 0.05 4.67 -12.34
N ARG A 88 0.58 4.13 -11.23
CA ARG A 88 -0.25 3.79 -10.06
C ARG A 88 -0.88 5.02 -9.43
N ILE A 89 -0.22 6.19 -9.50
CA ILE A 89 -0.74 7.46 -8.96
C ILE A 89 -2.00 7.86 -9.72
N ASP A 90 -1.98 7.77 -11.05
CA ASP A 90 -3.14 8.09 -11.88
C ASP A 90 -4.31 7.17 -11.58
N VAL A 91 -4.06 5.87 -11.41
CA VAL A 91 -5.09 4.88 -11.08
C VAL A 91 -5.79 5.21 -9.76
N VAL A 92 -5.04 5.48 -8.68
CA VAL A 92 -5.67 5.77 -7.38
C VAL A 92 -6.43 7.10 -7.39
N ARG A 93 -5.95 8.09 -8.16
CA ARG A 93 -6.65 9.36 -8.36
C ARG A 93 -7.94 9.20 -9.16
N GLU A 94 -7.88 8.48 -10.28
CA GLU A 94 -9.03 8.18 -11.14
C GLU A 94 -10.13 7.47 -10.34
N LEU A 95 -9.75 6.52 -9.49
CA LEU A 95 -10.67 5.73 -8.67
C LEU A 95 -11.05 6.40 -7.34
N ALA A 96 -10.52 7.59 -7.06
CA ALA A 96 -10.63 8.26 -5.76
C ALA A 96 -10.29 7.34 -4.57
N PHE A 97 -9.34 6.42 -4.77
CA PHE A 97 -8.93 5.45 -3.76
C PHE A 97 -7.85 6.05 -2.86
N PRO A 98 -8.03 6.09 -1.53
CA PRO A 98 -7.05 6.67 -0.63
C PRO A 98 -5.67 6.00 -0.77
N ALA A 99 -4.63 6.79 -0.95
CA ALA A 99 -3.27 6.27 -1.10
C ALA A 99 -2.20 7.20 -0.54
N ALA A 100 -1.06 6.62 -0.17
CA ALA A 100 0.17 7.31 0.18
C ALA A 100 1.39 6.63 -0.47
N LEU A 101 2.50 7.36 -0.58
CA LEU A 101 3.69 6.95 -1.30
C LEU A 101 4.88 6.74 -0.35
N ILE A 102 5.65 5.69 -0.61
CA ILE A 102 7.00 5.51 -0.08
C ILE A 102 7.96 5.68 -1.25
N GLY A 103 8.68 6.80 -1.23
CA GLY A 103 9.47 7.35 -2.33
C GLY A 103 8.90 8.69 -2.82
N ARG A 104 9.77 9.53 -3.38
CA ARG A 104 9.43 10.87 -3.86
C ARG A 104 8.88 10.85 -5.30
N PRO A 105 7.62 11.25 -5.55
CA PRO A 105 7.07 11.38 -6.90
C PRO A 105 7.58 12.66 -7.59
N ALA A 106 7.38 12.77 -8.92
CA ALA A 106 7.67 14.03 -9.63
C ALA A 106 6.72 15.17 -9.23
N ASP A 107 5.42 14.87 -9.07
CA ASP A 107 4.43 15.80 -8.54
C ASP A 107 4.20 15.51 -7.05
N GLU A 108 4.92 16.23 -6.18
CA GLU A 108 4.82 16.09 -4.72
C GLU A 108 3.46 16.51 -4.15
N ALA A 109 2.64 17.24 -4.91
CA ALA A 109 1.30 17.61 -4.51
C ALA A 109 0.25 16.54 -4.88
N ALA A 110 0.63 15.51 -5.67
CA ALA A 110 -0.31 14.51 -6.15
C ALA A 110 -0.88 13.65 -5.01
N LEU A 111 -0.02 13.21 -4.09
CA LEU A 111 -0.36 12.33 -2.97
C LEU A 111 0.60 12.57 -1.79
N PRO A 112 0.18 12.29 -0.54
CA PRO A 112 1.09 12.26 0.59
C PRO A 112 2.24 11.27 0.35
N TRP A 113 3.46 11.68 0.62
CA TRP A 113 4.65 10.86 0.40
C TRP A 113 5.64 10.98 1.57
N THR A 114 6.43 9.93 1.74
CA THR A 114 7.59 9.91 2.64
C THR A 114 8.70 9.14 1.96
N ASP A 115 9.96 9.47 2.26
CA ASP A 115 11.12 8.70 1.82
C ASP A 115 12.06 8.45 3.01
N LEU A 116 13.01 7.56 2.86
CA LEU A 116 14.10 7.44 3.82
C LEU A 116 15.05 8.63 3.65
N ASP A 117 15.50 9.17 4.77
CA ASP A 117 16.63 10.09 4.77
C ASP A 117 17.92 9.29 4.51
N TRP A 118 18.28 9.16 3.23
CA TRP A 118 19.45 8.40 2.79
C TRP A 118 20.77 8.97 3.34
N GLU A 119 20.80 10.23 3.82
CA GLU A 119 21.99 10.85 4.42
C GLU A 119 22.25 10.38 5.86
N ALA A 120 21.22 9.94 6.60
CA ALA A 120 21.38 9.47 7.98
C ALA A 120 21.79 7.97 8.08
N ALA A 121 21.84 7.26 6.96
CA ALA A 121 22.11 5.82 6.90
C ALA A 121 23.50 5.45 6.33
N ALA A 122 24.37 6.45 6.08
CA ALA A 122 25.74 6.31 5.59
C ALA A 122 26.79 6.31 6.71
#